data_AF-A0A1M5MH91-F1
#
_entry.id   AF-A0A1M5MH91-F1
#
_cell.length_a   1.000
_cell.length_b   1.000
_cell.length_c   1.000
_cell.angle_alpha   90.00
_cell.angle_beta   90.00
_cell.angle_gamma   90.00
#
_symmetry.space_group_name_H-M   'P 1'
#
loop_
_entity.id
_entity.type
_entity.pdbx_description
1 polymer ?
#
loop_
_entity_poly.entity_id
_entity_poly.type
_entity_poly.pdbx_seq_one_letter_code
_entity_poly.pdbx_strand_id
1 'polypeptide(L)'
;MIGAASLLEGQGSDGKVALANGMPLDMSRRVAHRRHTYGVQIVSYGLGAAVLLIYAYAGAITILIPSAFFVAGVSLIGLFAVLSETHINDRFEDHYLTVFQVAAHVMVQLGFLLAAPEIGYAFLNVLFLIFGVAALRMTTRQATIAWTLTAAGVAPIFLLTRIPIGLPVATATERLAAALCFVLTIGQCAFVGLYGDSLRKKLYRRGVELGEAYRRIEELAELDELTGSFNRRCIMRMLDDEIRRARRTSSPCSIALIDLDWFKRINDAYGHPTGDEVLRTFAITVFANIRNIDRFGRYGGEEFLLILPDAPDDTGARILDRLRAIIAELDWSAFSPGMRVTISAGVATLQPDETPDTFLARADSALYAAKARGRNRIASA
;
A
#
# COMPACT_ATOMS: atom_id res chain seq x y z
N MET A 1 -34.24 -23.01 -0.58
CA MET A 1 -33.20 -22.12 -1.15
C MET A 1 -31.96 -22.29 -0.28
N ILE A 2 -31.15 -23.35 -0.36
CA ILE A 2 -30.29 -23.83 -1.45
C ILE A 2 -29.74 -22.70 -2.31
N GLY A 3 -28.48 -22.34 -2.06
CA GLY A 3 -27.67 -21.49 -2.94
C GLY A 3 -27.10 -20.23 -2.28
N ALA A 4 -26.09 -20.35 -1.42
CA ALA A 4 -25.07 -19.30 -1.16
C ALA A 4 -23.93 -19.76 -0.21
N ALA A 5 -23.64 -21.06 -0.09
CA ALA A 5 -22.66 -21.56 0.89
C ALA A 5 -21.47 -22.33 0.25
N SER A 6 -21.00 -21.91 -0.93
CA SER A 6 -19.88 -22.60 -1.61
C SER A 6 -18.81 -21.68 -2.22
N LEU A 7 -18.57 -20.49 -1.68
CA LEU A 7 -17.53 -19.58 -2.21
C LEU A 7 -16.48 -19.10 -1.20
N LEU A 8 -16.37 -19.74 -0.02
CA LEU A 8 -15.36 -19.37 0.98
C LEU A 8 -14.58 -20.58 1.52
N GLU A 9 -14.22 -21.51 0.65
CA GLU A 9 -13.12 -22.45 0.92
C GLU A 9 -12.08 -22.32 -0.19
N GLY A 10 -10.93 -21.75 0.18
CA GLY A 10 -9.70 -21.86 -0.61
C GLY A 10 -9.15 -20.57 -1.24
N GLN A 11 -8.85 -19.53 -0.45
CA GLN A 11 -7.79 -18.57 -0.81
C GLN A 11 -6.98 -18.14 0.41
N GLY A 12 -6.32 -19.12 1.05
CA GLY A 12 -5.08 -18.91 1.76
C GLY A 12 -3.94 -19.44 0.90
N SER A 13 -3.39 -18.60 0.02
CA SER A 13 -2.12 -18.81 -0.70
C SER A 13 -1.94 -17.64 -1.69
N ASP A 14 -0.77 -17.00 -1.65
CA ASP A 14 -0.29 -15.98 -2.58
C ASP A 14 -0.63 -16.29 -4.06
N GLY A 15 -1.78 -15.80 -4.52
CA GLY A 15 -2.24 -15.93 -5.89
C GLY A 15 -1.51 -14.95 -6.82
N LYS A 16 -0.24 -15.23 -7.14
CA LYS A 16 0.47 -14.63 -8.26
C LYS A 16 -0.32 -14.91 -9.54
N VAL A 17 -1.14 -13.96 -9.98
CA VAL A 17 -1.74 -13.97 -11.32
C VAL A 17 -0.56 -14.03 -12.30
N ALA A 18 -0.38 -15.17 -12.96
CA ALA A 18 0.65 -15.40 -13.94
C ALA A 18 0.08 -15.14 -15.34
N LEU A 19 0.79 -14.37 -16.17
CA LEU A 19 0.48 -14.26 -17.60
C LEU A 19 0.98 -15.50 -18.34
N ALA A 20 0.61 -15.65 -19.63
CA ALA A 20 0.85 -16.82 -20.50
C ALA A 20 2.29 -17.39 -20.54
N ASN A 21 3.28 -16.68 -19.97
CA ASN A 21 4.68 -17.11 -19.84
C ASN A 21 5.07 -17.55 -18.41
N GLY A 22 4.11 -17.82 -17.51
CA GLY A 22 4.37 -18.33 -16.15
C GLY A 22 5.02 -17.32 -15.19
N MET A 23 5.21 -16.07 -15.61
CA MET A 23 5.84 -15.02 -14.80
C MET A 23 4.80 -14.29 -13.92
N PRO A 24 5.12 -14.00 -12.64
CA PRO A 24 4.29 -13.14 -11.79
C PRO A 24 4.09 -11.75 -12.43
N LEU A 25 2.90 -11.16 -12.31
CA LEU A 25 2.57 -9.83 -12.87
C LEU A 25 3.60 -8.74 -12.53
N ASP A 26 4.12 -8.73 -11.30
CA ASP A 26 5.12 -7.76 -10.84
C ASP A 26 6.45 -7.93 -11.60
N MET A 27 6.92 -9.17 -11.76
CA MET A 27 8.14 -9.48 -12.51
C MET A 27 8.02 -9.06 -13.98
N SER A 28 6.85 -9.27 -14.60
CA SER A 28 6.59 -8.89 -15.99
C SER A 28 6.63 -7.36 -16.18
N ARG A 29 6.08 -6.60 -15.22
CA ARG A 29 6.15 -5.12 -15.22
C ARG A 29 7.58 -4.61 -15.07
N ARG A 30 8.37 -5.23 -14.19
CA ARG A 30 9.80 -4.90 -14.00
C ARG A 30 10.61 -5.16 -15.28
N VAL A 31 10.39 -6.31 -15.94
CA VAL A 31 11.06 -6.64 -17.21
C VAL A 31 10.72 -5.63 -18.32
N ALA A 32 9.46 -5.25 -18.47
CA ALA A 32 9.05 -4.25 -19.46
C ALA A 32 9.71 -2.87 -19.20
N HIS A 33 9.78 -2.45 -17.95
CA HIS A 33 10.45 -1.20 -17.57
C HIS A 33 11.97 -1.26 -17.82
N ARG A 34 12.62 -2.40 -17.55
CA ARG A 34 14.04 -2.64 -17.87
C ARG A 34 14.30 -2.50 -19.37
N ARG A 35 13.49 -3.16 -20.21
CA ARG A 35 13.62 -3.10 -21.69
C ARG A 35 13.48 -1.67 -22.22
N HIS A 36 12.50 -0.91 -21.74
CA HIS A 36 12.35 0.50 -22.11
C HIS A 36 13.60 1.31 -21.75
N THR A 37 14.18 1.06 -20.57
CA THR A 37 15.39 1.77 -20.12
C THR A 37 16.59 1.47 -20.99
N TYR A 38 16.80 0.19 -21.33
CA TYR A 38 17.88 -0.21 -22.23
C TYR A 38 17.71 0.40 -23.63
N GLY A 39 16.47 0.49 -24.13
CA GLY A 39 16.17 1.21 -25.38
C GLY A 39 16.60 2.68 -25.34
N VAL A 40 16.28 3.40 -24.26
CA VAL A 40 16.70 4.81 -24.07
C VAL A 40 18.23 4.93 -24.03
N GLN A 41 18.92 3.99 -23.37
CA GLN A 41 20.39 3.98 -23.32
C GLN A 41 21.02 3.75 -24.71
N ILE A 42 20.48 2.82 -25.51
CA ILE A 42 20.96 2.59 -26.89
C ILE A 42 20.82 3.86 -27.73
N VAL A 43 19.69 4.56 -27.65
CA VAL A 43 19.48 5.84 -28.34
C VAL A 43 20.51 6.88 -27.87
N SER A 44 20.78 6.96 -26.56
CA SER A 44 21.78 7.87 -26.01
C SER A 44 23.19 7.58 -26.54
N TYR A 45 23.62 6.32 -26.57
CA TYR A 45 24.89 5.92 -27.17
C TYR A 45 24.95 6.20 -28.67
N GLY A 46 23.84 6.02 -29.40
CA GLY A 46 23.73 6.38 -30.82
C GLY A 46 23.90 7.87 -31.07
N LEU A 47 23.25 8.72 -30.27
CA LEU A 47 23.43 10.17 -30.35
C LEU A 47 24.87 10.59 -30.02
N GLY A 48 25.47 10.00 -28.99
CA GLY A 48 26.87 10.23 -28.64
C GLY A 48 27.80 9.85 -29.80
N ALA A 49 27.65 8.64 -30.36
CA ALA A 49 28.44 8.19 -31.50
C ALA A 49 28.27 9.09 -32.73
N ALA A 50 27.06 9.57 -33.00
CA ALA A 50 26.80 10.51 -34.10
C ALA A 50 27.57 11.83 -33.93
N VAL A 51 27.66 12.36 -32.70
CA VAL A 51 28.49 13.56 -32.45
C VAL A 51 29.98 13.24 -32.58
N LEU A 52 30.43 12.08 -32.11
CA LEU A 52 31.83 11.65 -32.27
C LEU A 52 32.23 11.49 -33.76
N LEU A 53 31.30 11.07 -34.63
CA LEU A 53 31.54 11.03 -36.08
C LEU A 53 31.85 12.41 -36.68
N ILE A 54 31.29 13.49 -36.11
CA ILE A 54 31.60 14.86 -36.53
C ILE A 54 33.04 15.23 -36.17
N TYR A 55 33.52 14.80 -34.98
CA TYR A 55 34.93 14.95 -34.61
C TYR A 55 35.86 14.14 -35.51
N ALA A 56 35.45 12.93 -35.91
CA ALA A 56 36.22 12.12 -36.85
C ALA A 56 36.30 12.78 -38.24
N TYR A 57 35.19 13.36 -38.71
CA TYR A 57 35.16 14.13 -39.96
C TYR A 57 36.02 15.39 -39.90
N ALA A 58 36.06 16.06 -38.74
CA ALA A 58 36.93 17.22 -38.52
C ALA A 58 38.42 16.88 -38.41
N GLY A 59 38.77 15.59 -38.39
CA GLY A 59 40.16 15.11 -38.26
C GLY A 59 40.71 15.11 -36.84
N ALA A 60 39.88 15.38 -35.83
CA ALA A 60 40.29 15.37 -34.42
C ALA A 60 40.47 13.96 -33.85
N ILE A 61 39.80 12.95 -34.41
CA ILE A 61 39.91 11.54 -34.01
C ILE A 61 39.78 10.63 -35.22
N THR A 62 40.13 9.36 -35.07
CA THR A 62 39.91 8.34 -36.10
C THR A 62 38.48 7.79 -36.06
N ILE A 63 37.99 7.28 -37.20
CA ILE A 63 36.67 6.64 -37.32
C ILE A 63 36.49 5.40 -36.40
N LEU A 64 37.60 4.85 -35.92
CA LEU A 64 37.61 3.75 -34.98
C LEU A 64 36.98 4.14 -33.63
N ILE A 65 37.20 5.38 -33.16
CA ILE A 65 36.73 5.82 -31.83
C ILE A 65 35.19 5.87 -31.75
N PRO A 66 34.45 6.56 -32.66
CA PRO A 66 32.99 6.55 -32.64
C PRO A 66 32.39 5.14 -32.78
N SER A 67 32.99 4.31 -33.64
CA SER A 67 32.52 2.94 -33.90
C SER A 67 32.72 2.04 -32.68
N ALA A 68 33.90 2.08 -32.07
CA ALA A 68 34.22 1.35 -30.85
C ALA A 68 33.35 1.83 -29.67
N PHE A 69 33.10 3.14 -29.56
CA PHE A 69 32.24 3.71 -28.52
C PHE A 69 30.82 3.15 -28.59
N PHE A 70 30.23 3.14 -29.79
CA PHE A 70 28.89 2.60 -29.99
C PHE A 70 28.83 1.10 -29.70
N VAL A 71 29.78 0.32 -30.24
CA VAL A 71 29.85 -1.13 -30.04
C VAL A 71 30.05 -1.47 -28.56
N ALA A 72 30.95 -0.78 -27.85
CA ALA A 72 31.19 -1.01 -26.42
C ALA A 72 29.94 -0.71 -25.60
N GLY A 73 29.25 0.41 -25.86
CA GLY A 73 28.02 0.78 -25.19
C GLY A 73 26.89 -0.23 -25.40
N VAL A 74 26.61 -0.58 -26.66
CA VAL A 74 25.55 -1.54 -27.01
C VAL A 74 25.88 -2.94 -26.49
N SER A 75 27.14 -3.37 -26.55
CA SER A 75 27.57 -4.67 -26.01
C SER A 75 27.39 -4.72 -24.50
N LEU A 76 27.72 -3.64 -23.79
CA LEU A 76 27.52 -3.55 -22.34
C LEU A 76 26.03 -3.59 -21.97
N ILE A 77 25.19 -2.85 -22.70
CA ILE A 77 23.73 -2.89 -22.52
C ILE A 77 23.19 -4.30 -22.80
N GLY A 78 23.66 -4.94 -23.87
CA GLY A 78 23.31 -6.32 -24.23
C GLY A 78 23.68 -7.32 -23.13
N LEU A 79 24.87 -7.20 -22.54
CA LEU A 79 25.29 -8.03 -21.40
C LEU A 79 24.32 -7.89 -20.23
N PHE A 80 23.97 -6.67 -19.83
CA PHE A 80 23.01 -6.47 -18.74
C PHE A 80 21.59 -6.90 -19.10
N ALA A 81 21.18 -6.78 -20.36
CA ALA A 81 19.90 -7.30 -20.84
C ALA A 81 19.84 -8.83 -20.72
N VAL A 82 20.90 -9.54 -21.14
CA VAL A 82 21.00 -11.01 -21.00
C VAL A 82 21.03 -11.42 -19.52
N LEU A 83 21.82 -10.75 -18.68
CA LEU A 83 21.82 -11.01 -17.23
C LEU A 83 20.43 -10.80 -16.60
N SER A 84 19.71 -9.77 -17.06
CA SER A 84 18.33 -9.49 -16.65
C SER A 84 17.33 -10.58 -17.11
N GLU A 85 17.53 -11.18 -18.29
CA GLU A 85 16.66 -12.26 -18.82
C GLU A 85 16.97 -13.64 -18.23
N THR A 86 18.19 -13.87 -17.77
CA THR A 86 18.59 -15.11 -17.07
C THR A 86 18.15 -15.16 -15.60
N HIS A 87 17.44 -14.14 -15.11
CA HIS A 87 16.96 -14.02 -13.72
C HIS A 87 18.06 -14.07 -12.63
N ILE A 88 19.33 -13.98 -13.01
CA ILE A 88 20.45 -13.93 -12.05
C ILE A 88 20.33 -12.69 -11.17
N ASN A 89 19.83 -11.59 -11.73
CA ASN A 89 19.64 -10.34 -11.00
C ASN A 89 18.63 -10.45 -9.85
N ASP A 90 17.70 -11.40 -9.90
CA ASP A 90 16.69 -11.61 -8.86
C ASP A 90 17.30 -12.25 -7.59
N ARG A 91 18.57 -12.68 -7.63
CA ARG A 91 19.33 -13.15 -6.47
C ARG A 91 19.90 -12.03 -5.59
N PHE A 92 19.90 -10.79 -6.08
CA PHE A 92 20.45 -9.63 -5.40
C PHE A 92 19.34 -8.70 -4.91
N GLU A 93 19.55 -8.02 -3.76
CA GLU A 93 18.61 -7.01 -3.25
C GLU A 93 18.35 -5.90 -4.30
N ASP A 94 19.41 -5.48 -5.00
CA ASP A 94 19.32 -4.60 -6.16
C ASP A 94 19.10 -5.39 -7.45
N HIS A 95 17.84 -5.61 -7.79
CA HIS A 95 17.41 -6.35 -8.98
C HIS A 95 17.81 -5.67 -10.31
N TYR A 96 18.29 -4.43 -10.27
CA TYR A 96 18.76 -3.70 -11.43
C TYR A 96 20.28 -3.71 -11.56
N LEU A 97 21.01 -4.23 -10.56
CA LEU A 97 22.48 -4.18 -10.48
C LEU A 97 23.01 -2.76 -10.75
N THR A 98 22.33 -1.76 -10.19
CA THR A 98 22.45 -0.35 -10.56
C THR A 98 23.87 0.16 -10.36
N VAL A 99 24.52 -0.19 -9.24
CA VAL A 99 25.92 0.18 -8.97
C VAL A 99 26.88 -0.45 -9.97
N PHE A 100 26.69 -1.72 -10.32
CA PHE A 100 27.53 -2.42 -11.29
C PHE A 100 27.35 -1.85 -12.71
N GLN A 101 26.11 -1.51 -13.09
CA GLN A 101 25.83 -0.83 -14.34
C GLN A 101 26.51 0.54 -14.40
N VAL A 102 26.36 1.37 -13.36
CA VAL A 102 27.03 2.68 -13.30
C VAL A 102 28.53 2.52 -13.36
N ALA A 103 29.12 1.63 -12.55
CA ALA A 103 30.56 1.38 -12.57
C ALA A 103 31.04 0.96 -13.97
N ALA A 104 30.32 0.04 -14.63
CA ALA A 104 30.68 -0.42 -15.97
C ALA A 104 30.58 0.68 -17.04
N HIS A 105 29.51 1.48 -17.02
CA HIS A 105 29.35 2.60 -17.93
C HIS A 105 30.42 3.69 -17.68
N VAL A 106 30.74 3.98 -16.42
CA VAL A 106 31.82 4.89 -16.04
C VAL A 106 33.16 4.35 -16.56
N MET A 107 33.47 3.07 -16.36
CA MET A 107 34.70 2.44 -16.87
C MET A 107 34.83 2.59 -18.39
N VAL A 108 33.73 2.40 -19.15
CA VAL A 108 33.72 2.64 -20.59
C VAL A 108 34.09 4.10 -20.90
N GLN A 109 33.48 5.08 -20.21
CA GLN A 109 33.80 6.50 -20.43
C GLN A 109 35.26 6.82 -20.10
N LEU A 110 35.80 6.29 -19.00
CA LEU A 110 37.20 6.50 -18.62
C LEU A 110 38.18 5.83 -19.61
N GLY A 111 37.82 4.66 -20.14
CA GLY A 111 38.60 4.00 -21.18
C GLY A 111 38.71 4.84 -22.47
N PHE A 112 37.59 5.42 -22.92
CA PHE A 112 37.59 6.31 -24.08
C PHE A 112 38.24 7.67 -23.81
N LEU A 113 38.13 8.19 -22.59
CA LEU A 113 38.87 9.37 -22.15
C LEU A 113 40.39 9.18 -22.29
N LEU A 114 40.90 7.99 -21.94
CA LEU A 114 42.32 7.66 -22.11
C LEU A 114 42.70 7.37 -23.58
N ALA A 115 41.79 6.78 -24.36
CA ALA A 115 42.04 6.43 -25.77
C ALA A 115 42.00 7.64 -26.73
N ALA A 116 41.16 8.63 -26.43
CA ALA A 116 40.98 9.84 -27.24
C ALA A 116 40.94 11.09 -26.35
N PRO A 117 42.06 11.45 -25.70
CA PRO A 117 42.08 12.53 -24.71
C PRO A 117 41.83 13.92 -25.31
N GLU A 118 42.09 14.10 -26.60
CA GLU A 118 41.85 15.32 -27.37
C GLU A 118 40.39 15.79 -27.33
N ILE A 119 39.45 14.86 -27.16
CA ILE A 119 38.01 15.11 -27.00
C ILE A 119 37.51 14.71 -25.61
N GLY A 120 38.40 14.65 -24.61
CA GLY A 120 38.13 14.08 -23.30
C GLY A 120 36.92 14.68 -22.57
N TYR A 121 36.63 15.96 -22.82
CA TYR A 121 35.43 16.63 -22.31
C TYR A 121 34.12 15.91 -22.71
N ALA A 122 34.04 15.34 -23.92
CA ALA A 122 32.84 14.65 -24.39
C ALA A 122 32.50 13.43 -23.52
N PHE A 123 33.49 12.66 -23.08
CA PHE A 123 33.30 11.48 -22.24
C PHE A 123 33.00 11.85 -20.78
N LEU A 124 33.61 12.93 -20.27
CA LEU A 124 33.30 13.46 -18.94
C LEU A 124 31.85 13.96 -18.85
N ASN A 125 31.32 14.58 -19.90
CA ASN A 125 29.93 15.02 -19.95
C ASN A 125 28.94 13.86 -19.79
N VAL A 126 29.23 12.69 -20.36
CA VAL A 126 28.37 11.51 -20.26
C VAL A 126 28.26 11.01 -18.81
N LEU A 127 29.23 11.30 -17.94
CA LEU A 127 29.16 10.95 -16.52
C LEU A 127 27.95 11.61 -15.82
N PHE A 128 27.60 12.86 -16.18
CA PHE A 128 26.41 13.52 -15.64
C PHE A 128 25.13 12.78 -16.03
N LEU A 129 25.06 12.27 -17.25
CA LEU A 129 23.90 11.51 -17.72
C LEU A 129 23.80 10.15 -17.00
N ILE A 130 24.93 9.45 -16.83
CA ILE A 130 24.97 8.17 -16.12
C ILE A 130 24.41 8.35 -14.70
N PHE A 131 24.89 9.36 -13.98
CA PHE A 131 24.40 9.65 -12.62
C PHE A 131 22.97 10.17 -12.61
N GLY A 132 22.55 10.98 -13.60
CA GLY A 132 21.18 11.45 -13.71
C GLY A 132 20.18 10.31 -13.83
N VAL A 133 20.42 9.37 -14.75
CA VAL A 133 19.55 8.19 -14.94
C VAL A 133 19.61 7.27 -13.72
N ALA A 134 20.79 7.04 -13.15
CA ALA A 134 20.97 6.17 -11.99
C ALA A 134 20.30 6.73 -10.72
N ALA A 135 20.30 8.05 -10.54
CA ALA A 135 19.68 8.73 -9.40
C ALA A 135 18.17 8.48 -9.30
N LEU A 136 17.49 8.15 -10.41
CA LEU A 136 16.07 7.77 -10.38
C LEU A 136 15.79 6.45 -9.63
N ARG A 137 16.85 5.67 -9.32
CA ARG A 137 16.74 4.30 -8.80
C ARG A 137 17.63 4.02 -7.61
N MET A 138 18.68 4.81 -7.44
CA MET A 138 19.65 4.60 -6.39
C MET A 138 19.10 4.99 -5.01
N THR A 139 19.36 4.12 -4.04
CA THR A 139 19.34 4.51 -2.63
C THR A 139 20.50 5.46 -2.32
N THR A 140 20.40 6.21 -1.22
CA THR A 140 21.48 7.09 -0.75
C THR A 140 22.81 6.34 -0.61
N ARG A 141 22.80 5.11 -0.08
CA ARG A 141 23.99 4.26 0.07
C ARG A 141 24.62 3.91 -1.27
N GLN A 142 23.81 3.48 -2.25
CA GLN A 142 24.30 3.13 -3.59
C GLN A 142 24.85 4.35 -4.33
N ALA A 143 24.22 5.52 -4.17
CA ALA A 143 24.70 6.77 -4.73
C ALA A 143 26.08 7.15 -4.16
N THR A 144 26.28 7.02 -2.85
CA THR A 144 27.58 7.25 -2.22
C THR A 144 28.65 6.28 -2.76
N ILE A 145 28.34 4.98 -2.84
CA ILE A 145 29.29 3.99 -3.37
C ILE A 145 29.67 4.31 -4.82
N ALA A 146 28.67 4.54 -5.68
CA ALA A 146 28.90 4.84 -7.09
C ALA A 146 29.70 6.14 -7.28
N TRP A 147 29.40 7.17 -6.48
CA TRP A 147 30.15 8.42 -6.47
C TRP A 147 31.60 8.20 -6.05
N THR A 148 31.85 7.47 -4.95
CA THR A 148 33.21 7.18 -4.49
C THR A 148 34.00 6.39 -5.52
N LEU A 149 33.41 5.37 -6.16
CA LEU A 149 34.06 4.61 -7.23
C LEU A 149 34.38 5.49 -8.44
N THR A 150 33.45 6.35 -8.84
CA THR A 150 33.65 7.27 -9.97
C THR A 150 34.74 8.29 -9.65
N ALA A 151 34.73 8.87 -8.44
CA ALA A 151 35.76 9.79 -7.99
C ALA A 151 37.14 9.12 -7.94
N ALA A 152 37.22 7.88 -7.46
CA ALA A 152 38.45 7.09 -7.44
C ALA A 152 38.97 6.76 -8.85
N GLY A 153 38.09 6.64 -9.85
CA GLY A 153 38.47 6.45 -11.25
C GLY A 153 38.89 7.75 -11.95
N VAL A 154 38.19 8.86 -11.70
CA VAL A 154 38.44 10.15 -12.34
C VAL A 154 39.64 10.87 -11.74
N ALA A 155 39.78 10.90 -10.41
CA ALA A 155 40.81 11.69 -9.73
C ALA A 155 42.25 11.35 -10.15
N PRO A 156 42.65 10.07 -10.30
CA PRO A 156 43.99 9.73 -10.80
C PRO A 156 44.27 10.27 -12.20
N ILE A 157 43.27 10.32 -13.09
CA ILE A 157 43.45 10.86 -14.44
C ILE A 157 43.81 12.34 -14.36
N PHE A 158 43.10 13.10 -13.53
CA PHE A 158 43.36 14.54 -13.34
C PHE A 158 44.65 14.85 -12.57
N LEU A 159 44.96 14.06 -11.53
CA LEU A 159 46.04 14.37 -10.60
C LEU A 159 47.38 13.72 -10.97
N LEU A 160 47.37 12.56 -11.61
CA LEU A 160 48.56 11.74 -11.84
C LEU A 160 48.96 11.64 -13.31
N THR A 161 48.04 11.89 -14.24
CA THR A 161 48.37 11.86 -15.67
C THR A 161 48.59 13.27 -16.21
N ARG A 162 49.52 13.41 -17.15
CA ARG A 162 49.76 14.67 -17.89
C ARG A 162 48.97 14.74 -19.20
N ILE A 163 47.94 13.90 -19.32
CA ILE A 163 47.16 13.76 -20.53
C ILE A 163 46.26 15.01 -20.68
N PRO A 164 46.38 15.80 -21.75
CA PRO A 164 45.54 16.97 -21.93
C PRO A 164 44.11 16.53 -22.24
N ILE A 165 43.18 16.83 -21.33
CA ILE A 165 41.75 16.62 -21.54
C ILE A 165 41.25 17.76 -22.43
N GLY A 166 41.19 17.50 -23.72
CA GLY A 166 40.92 18.50 -24.74
C GLY A 166 39.43 18.82 -24.92
N LEU A 167 39.21 20.06 -25.36
CA LEU A 167 37.96 20.57 -25.91
C LEU A 167 38.31 21.15 -27.29
N PRO A 168 38.26 20.36 -28.38
CA PRO A 168 38.66 20.85 -29.68
C PRO A 168 37.62 21.85 -30.17
N VAL A 169 38.09 23.06 -30.50
CA VAL A 169 37.28 24.21 -30.93
C VAL A 169 38.01 25.05 -32.00
N ALA A 170 39.05 24.48 -32.62
CA ALA A 170 39.87 25.17 -33.60
C ALA A 170 39.07 25.43 -34.87
N THR A 171 38.36 24.41 -35.36
CA THR A 171 37.52 24.49 -36.56
C THR A 171 36.04 24.75 -36.24
N ALA A 172 35.29 25.27 -37.20
CA ALA A 172 33.84 25.46 -37.04
C ALA A 172 33.11 24.12 -36.82
N THR A 173 33.59 23.04 -37.45
CA THR A 173 33.08 21.67 -37.30
C THR A 173 33.33 21.11 -35.89
N GLU A 174 34.52 21.35 -35.33
CA GLU A 174 34.81 20.99 -33.93
C GLU A 174 33.95 21.77 -32.94
N ARG A 175 33.77 23.07 -33.15
CA ARG A 175 32.88 23.91 -32.32
C ARG A 175 31.43 23.41 -32.37
N LEU A 176 30.95 23.00 -33.55
CA LEU A 176 29.63 22.41 -33.71
C LEU A 176 29.50 21.10 -32.93
N ALA A 177 30.49 20.19 -33.04
CA ALA A 177 30.48 18.94 -32.30
C ALA A 177 30.52 19.17 -30.77
N ALA A 178 31.36 20.08 -30.29
CA ALA A 178 31.44 20.46 -28.88
C ALA A 178 30.09 21.01 -28.36
N ALA A 179 29.48 21.91 -29.13
CA ALA A 179 28.17 22.46 -28.81
C ALA A 179 27.08 21.38 -28.76
N LEU A 180 27.06 20.46 -29.74
CA LEU A 180 26.11 19.35 -29.76
C LEU A 180 26.30 18.41 -28.56
N CYS A 181 27.54 18.04 -28.21
CA CYS A 181 27.82 17.25 -27.01
C CYS A 181 27.21 17.88 -25.75
N PHE A 182 27.43 19.18 -25.56
CA PHE A 182 26.96 19.87 -24.38
C PHE A 182 25.44 20.07 -24.36
N VAL A 183 24.85 20.54 -25.47
CA VAL A 183 23.40 20.78 -25.59
C VAL A 183 22.61 19.48 -25.45
N LEU A 184 23.09 18.38 -26.04
CA LEU A 184 22.45 17.06 -25.89
C LEU A 184 22.54 16.58 -24.45
N THR A 185 23.69 16.74 -23.78
CA THR A 185 23.84 16.34 -22.37
C THR A 185 22.87 17.12 -21.47
N ILE A 186 22.75 18.44 -21.65
CA ILE A 186 21.78 19.27 -20.92
C ILE A 186 20.35 18.79 -21.19
N GLY A 187 20.00 18.59 -22.48
CA GLY A 187 18.67 18.14 -22.87
C GLY A 187 18.31 16.78 -22.27
N GLN A 188 19.26 15.83 -22.25
CA GLN A 188 19.06 14.51 -21.65
C GLN A 188 18.93 14.58 -20.13
N CYS A 189 19.75 15.39 -19.44
CA CYS A 189 19.62 15.60 -17.99
C CYS A 189 18.27 16.24 -17.63
N ALA A 190 17.83 17.25 -18.38
CA ALA A 190 16.52 17.88 -18.20
C ALA A 190 15.37 16.88 -18.42
N PHE A 191 15.46 16.07 -19.47
CA PHE A 191 14.49 15.01 -19.75
C PHE A 191 14.38 14.01 -18.59
N VAL A 192 15.50 13.56 -18.04
CA VAL A 192 15.53 12.64 -16.89
C VAL A 192 14.85 13.26 -15.67
N GLY A 193 15.11 14.54 -15.38
CA GLY A 193 14.46 15.26 -14.28
C GLY A 193 12.95 15.39 -14.45
N LEU A 194 12.49 15.77 -15.65
CA LEU A 194 11.05 15.88 -15.98
C LEU A 194 10.35 14.52 -15.94
N TYR A 195 11.02 13.47 -16.44
CA TYR A 195 10.53 12.10 -16.35
C TYR A 195 10.36 11.68 -14.88
N GLY A 196 11.35 11.96 -14.03
CA GLY A 196 11.30 11.69 -12.59
C GLY A 196 10.12 12.40 -11.90
N ASP A 197 9.91 13.70 -12.16
CA ASP A 197 8.75 14.43 -11.62
C ASP A 197 7.41 13.84 -12.10
N SER A 198 7.32 13.48 -13.38
CA SER A 198 6.10 12.87 -13.94
C SER A 198 5.77 11.53 -13.27
N LEU A 199 6.79 10.72 -12.96
CA LEU A 199 6.63 9.45 -12.29
C LEU A 199 6.17 9.65 -10.85
N ARG A 200 6.79 10.59 -10.12
CA ARG A 200 6.38 10.96 -8.76
C ARG A 200 4.92 11.41 -8.71
N LYS A 201 4.48 12.25 -9.66
CA LYS A 201 3.07 12.70 -9.74
C LYS A 201 2.10 11.55 -10.03
N LYS A 202 2.49 10.59 -10.87
CA LYS A 202 1.68 9.38 -11.12
C LYS A 202 1.55 8.51 -9.87
N LEU A 203 2.65 8.30 -9.15
CA LEU A 203 2.65 7.54 -7.90
C LEU A 203 1.79 8.21 -6.84
N TYR A 204 1.89 9.53 -6.68
CA TYR A 204 1.07 10.28 -5.73
C TYR A 204 -0.43 10.14 -6.03
N ARG A 205 -0.85 10.33 -7.30
CA ARG A 205 -2.26 10.17 -7.69
C ARG A 205 -2.79 8.76 -7.42
N ARG A 206 -2.02 7.73 -7.77
CA ARG A 206 -2.39 6.34 -7.48
C ARG A 206 -2.53 6.09 -5.98
N GLY A 207 -1.69 6.70 -5.16
CA GLY A 207 -1.79 6.62 -3.69
C GLY A 207 -3.10 7.22 -3.17
N VAL A 208 -3.49 8.39 -3.69
CA VAL A 208 -4.76 9.04 -3.32
C VAL A 208 -5.96 8.21 -3.79
N GLU A 209 -6.00 7.78 -5.06
CA GLU A 209 -7.07 6.94 -5.61
C GLU A 209 -7.27 5.66 -4.79
N LEU A 210 -6.17 5.01 -4.38
CA LEU A 210 -6.21 3.80 -3.58
C LEU A 210 -6.80 4.07 -2.19
N GLY A 211 -6.39 5.17 -1.54
CA GLY A 211 -6.92 5.56 -0.24
C GLY A 211 -8.43 5.85 -0.28
N GLU A 212 -8.91 6.51 -1.33
CA GLU A 212 -10.34 6.76 -1.52
C GLU A 212 -11.13 5.46 -1.75
N ALA A 213 -10.60 4.55 -2.56
CA ALA A 213 -11.23 3.25 -2.80
C ALA A 213 -11.32 2.42 -1.51
N TYR A 214 -10.25 2.40 -0.70
CA TYR A 214 -10.27 1.73 0.62
C TYR A 214 -11.33 2.33 1.54
N ARG A 215 -11.37 3.65 1.68
CA ARG A 215 -12.41 4.31 2.49
C ARG A 215 -13.80 3.97 1.99
N ARG A 216 -14.00 3.87 0.67
CA ARG A 216 -15.31 3.51 0.12
C ARG A 216 -15.71 2.08 0.42
N ILE A 217 -14.75 1.15 0.44
CA ILE A 217 -14.99 -0.24 0.82
C ILE A 217 -15.33 -0.32 2.32
N GLU A 218 -14.62 0.41 3.17
CA GLU A 218 -14.92 0.50 4.60
C GLU A 218 -16.30 1.13 4.83
N GLU A 219 -16.64 2.17 4.08
CA GLU A 219 -17.99 2.73 3.98
C GLU A 219 -19.01 1.78 3.31
N LEU A 220 -18.65 0.61 2.82
CA LEU A 220 -19.62 -0.39 2.32
C LEU A 220 -19.66 -1.63 3.19
N ALA A 221 -18.72 -1.80 4.12
CA ALA A 221 -18.81 -2.84 5.12
C ALA A 221 -20.10 -2.65 5.95
N GLU A 222 -20.89 -3.72 6.05
CA GLU A 222 -22.10 -3.78 6.88
C GLU A 222 -21.82 -4.38 8.25
N LEU A 223 -20.69 -5.09 8.39
CA LEU A 223 -20.30 -5.81 9.59
C LEU A 223 -19.18 -5.08 10.34
N ASP A 224 -19.13 -5.30 11.65
CA ASP A 224 -18.01 -4.95 12.52
C ASP A 224 -16.94 -6.03 12.42
N GLU A 225 -15.70 -5.64 12.12
CA GLU A 225 -14.60 -6.57 11.82
C GLU A 225 -14.22 -7.46 13.00
N LEU A 226 -14.37 -6.96 14.24
CA LEU A 226 -13.98 -7.69 15.45
C LEU A 226 -15.01 -8.76 15.83
N THR A 227 -16.29 -8.41 15.78
CA THR A 227 -17.38 -9.22 16.33
C THR A 227 -18.19 -9.96 15.28
N GLY A 228 -18.08 -9.58 14.00
CA GLY A 228 -18.94 -10.09 12.93
C GLY A 228 -20.41 -9.65 13.03
N SER A 229 -20.76 -8.82 14.01
CA SER A 229 -22.10 -8.23 14.15
C SER A 229 -22.33 -7.10 13.14
N PHE A 230 -23.56 -6.65 12.94
CA PHE A 230 -23.78 -5.46 12.11
C PHE A 230 -23.06 -4.25 12.74
N ASN A 231 -22.39 -3.44 11.94
CA ASN A 231 -21.83 -2.21 12.47
C ASN A 231 -22.92 -1.19 12.79
N ARG A 232 -22.57 -0.16 13.56
CA ARG A 232 -23.47 0.89 14.03
C ARG A 232 -24.37 1.43 12.92
N ARG A 233 -23.80 1.73 11.75
CA ARG A 233 -24.56 2.29 10.63
C ARG A 233 -25.58 1.29 10.08
N CYS A 234 -25.19 0.04 9.90
CA CYS A 234 -26.08 -0.99 9.39
C CYS A 234 -27.22 -1.31 10.36
N ILE A 235 -26.92 -1.47 11.65
CA ILE A 235 -27.95 -1.76 12.65
C ILE A 235 -28.94 -0.59 12.83
N MET A 236 -28.47 0.66 12.72
CA MET A 236 -29.34 1.84 12.75
C MET A 236 -30.27 1.93 11.54
N ARG A 237 -29.78 1.60 10.34
CA ARG A 237 -30.63 1.49 9.15
C ARG A 237 -31.70 0.40 9.32
N MET A 238 -31.31 -0.75 9.86
CA MET A 238 -32.25 -1.84 10.15
C MET A 238 -33.30 -1.46 11.19
N LEU A 239 -32.94 -0.64 12.20
CA LEU A 239 -33.88 -0.11 13.17
C LEU A 239 -34.94 0.78 12.51
N ASP A 240 -34.54 1.69 11.64
CA ASP A 240 -35.45 2.57 10.91
C ASP A 240 -36.40 1.78 10.00
N ASP A 241 -35.89 0.77 9.29
CA ASP A 241 -36.69 -0.15 8.49
C ASP A 241 -37.70 -0.94 9.34
N GLU A 242 -37.27 -1.39 10.52
CA GLU A 242 -38.09 -2.15 11.44
C GLU A 242 -39.21 -1.30 12.06
N ILE A 243 -38.93 -0.06 12.45
CA ILE A 243 -39.95 0.88 12.95
C ILE A 243 -41.02 1.12 11.88
N ARG A 244 -40.61 1.35 10.62
CA ARG A 244 -41.56 1.50 9.50
C ARG A 244 -42.42 0.26 9.31
N ARG A 245 -41.82 -0.93 9.42
CA ARG A 245 -42.51 -2.21 9.28
C ARG A 245 -43.53 -2.41 10.41
N ALA A 246 -43.11 -2.27 11.65
CA ALA A 246 -43.93 -2.44 12.85
C ALA A 246 -45.15 -1.52 12.85
N ARG A 247 -44.98 -0.25 12.43
CA ARG A 247 -46.08 0.71 12.26
C ARG A 247 -47.10 0.25 11.21
N ARG A 248 -46.63 -0.24 10.07
CA ARG A 248 -47.50 -0.71 8.97
C ARG A 248 -48.28 -1.96 9.33
N THR A 249 -47.69 -2.89 10.09
CA THR A 249 -48.30 -4.17 10.45
C THR A 249 -48.99 -4.16 11.81
N SER A 250 -48.90 -3.04 12.55
CA SER A 250 -49.36 -2.92 13.94
C SER A 250 -48.80 -4.04 14.83
N SER A 251 -47.56 -4.43 14.59
CA SER A 251 -46.87 -5.49 15.34
C SER A 251 -45.93 -4.88 16.38
N PRO A 252 -45.78 -5.49 17.57
CA PRO A 252 -44.87 -4.97 18.59
C PRO A 252 -43.41 -5.11 18.12
N CYS A 253 -42.58 -4.13 18.43
CA CYS A 253 -41.13 -4.20 18.21
C CYS A 253 -40.43 -3.70 19.46
N SER A 254 -39.46 -4.46 19.96
CA SER A 254 -38.63 -4.06 21.09
C SER A 254 -37.19 -3.85 20.65
N ILE A 255 -36.48 -2.96 21.32
CA ILE A 255 -35.02 -2.85 21.22
C ILE A 255 -34.39 -3.02 22.60
N ALA A 256 -33.14 -3.48 22.60
CA ALA A 256 -32.31 -3.49 23.78
C ALA A 256 -30.94 -2.86 23.49
N LEU A 257 -30.56 -1.88 24.31
CA LEU A 257 -29.20 -1.36 24.34
C LEU A 257 -28.44 -2.11 25.44
N ILE A 258 -27.40 -2.83 25.05
CA ILE A 258 -26.63 -3.74 25.89
C ILE A 258 -25.22 -3.18 26.06
N ASP A 259 -24.69 -3.25 27.27
CA ASP A 259 -23.34 -2.80 27.61
C ASP A 259 -22.63 -3.83 28.48
N LEU A 260 -21.35 -4.07 28.17
CA LEU A 260 -20.50 -4.95 28.99
C LEU A 260 -20.05 -4.22 30.24
N ASP A 261 -20.45 -4.74 31.40
CA ASP A 261 -20.14 -4.13 32.67
C ASP A 261 -18.64 -4.10 32.93
N TRP A 262 -18.14 -2.91 33.26
CA TRP A 262 -16.73 -2.70 33.64
C TRP A 262 -15.72 -3.08 32.55
N PHE A 263 -16.09 -3.05 31.27
CA PHE A 263 -15.20 -3.47 30.19
C PHE A 263 -13.86 -2.71 30.15
N LYS A 264 -13.86 -1.40 30.44
CA LYS A 264 -12.61 -0.65 30.64
C LYS A 264 -11.67 -1.29 31.68
N ARG A 265 -12.20 -1.78 32.80
CA ARG A 265 -11.38 -2.46 33.84
C ARG A 265 -10.82 -3.79 33.35
N ILE A 266 -11.53 -4.49 32.46
CA ILE A 266 -11.05 -5.71 31.81
C ILE A 266 -9.84 -5.37 30.93
N ASN A 267 -9.96 -4.33 30.09
CA ASN A 267 -8.84 -3.86 29.27
C ASN A 267 -7.64 -3.42 30.11
N ASP A 268 -7.89 -2.66 31.17
CA ASP A 268 -6.82 -2.15 32.04
C ASP A 268 -6.10 -3.29 32.81
N ALA A 269 -6.82 -4.36 33.18
CA ALA A 269 -6.28 -5.47 33.95
C ALA A 269 -5.63 -6.56 33.09
N TYR A 270 -6.16 -6.83 31.89
CA TYR A 270 -5.79 -7.98 31.07
C TYR A 270 -5.29 -7.60 29.66
N GLY A 271 -5.25 -6.31 29.34
CA GLY A 271 -4.84 -5.78 28.04
C GLY A 271 -5.93 -5.81 26.98
N HIS A 272 -5.79 -4.93 25.99
CA HIS A 272 -6.72 -4.82 24.85
C HIS A 272 -6.96 -6.13 24.09
N PRO A 273 -5.96 -6.99 23.81
CA PRO A 273 -6.21 -8.25 23.12
C PRO A 273 -7.20 -9.17 23.85
N THR A 274 -7.16 -9.18 25.19
CA THR A 274 -8.11 -9.96 26.00
C THR A 274 -9.52 -9.35 25.95
N GLY A 275 -9.63 -8.02 25.98
CA GLY A 275 -10.91 -7.34 25.80
C GLY A 275 -11.54 -7.63 24.44
N ASP A 276 -10.73 -7.71 23.38
CA ASP A 276 -11.19 -8.05 22.04
C ASP A 276 -11.78 -9.48 21.98
N GLU A 277 -11.15 -10.45 22.65
CA GLU A 277 -11.69 -11.81 22.78
C GLU A 277 -12.99 -11.85 23.59
N VAL A 278 -13.11 -11.00 24.63
CA VAL A 278 -14.36 -10.85 25.38
C VAL A 278 -15.49 -10.34 24.49
N LEU A 279 -15.24 -9.31 23.67
CA LEU A 279 -16.23 -8.78 22.73
C LEU A 279 -16.63 -9.81 21.67
N ARG A 280 -15.67 -10.55 21.12
CA ARG A 280 -15.94 -11.62 20.14
C ARG A 280 -16.80 -12.73 20.75
N THR A 281 -16.42 -13.20 21.94
CA THR A 281 -17.13 -14.27 22.65
C THR A 281 -18.54 -13.85 23.04
N PHE A 282 -18.70 -12.61 23.52
CA PHE A 282 -20.01 -12.02 23.78
C PHE A 282 -20.88 -12.04 22.52
N ALA A 283 -20.38 -11.53 21.39
CA ALA A 283 -21.14 -11.47 20.15
C ALA A 283 -21.55 -12.87 19.64
N ILE A 284 -20.62 -13.84 19.64
CA ILE A 284 -20.90 -15.23 19.27
C ILE A 284 -22.00 -15.82 20.16
N THR A 285 -21.92 -15.57 21.48
CA THR A 285 -22.89 -16.07 22.44
C THR A 285 -24.28 -15.46 22.20
N VAL A 286 -24.37 -14.17 21.89
CA VAL A 286 -25.65 -13.55 21.53
C VAL A 286 -26.18 -14.15 20.23
N PHE A 287 -25.37 -14.28 19.18
CA PHE A 287 -25.79 -14.89 17.92
C PHE A 287 -26.36 -16.30 18.08
N ALA A 288 -25.74 -17.13 18.93
CA ALA A 288 -26.20 -18.49 19.19
C ALA A 288 -27.55 -18.55 19.96
N ASN A 289 -27.98 -17.43 20.56
CA ASN A 289 -29.12 -17.39 21.46
C ASN A 289 -30.26 -16.46 21.00
N ILE A 290 -30.12 -15.74 19.90
CA ILE A 290 -31.20 -14.92 19.31
C ILE A 290 -31.89 -15.64 18.15
N ARG A 291 -33.08 -15.18 17.77
CA ARG A 291 -33.84 -15.74 16.64
C ARG A 291 -33.27 -15.21 15.33
N ASN A 292 -33.47 -15.94 14.24
CA ASN A 292 -33.03 -15.51 12.89
C ASN A 292 -33.63 -14.17 12.42
N ILE A 293 -34.77 -13.77 12.98
CA ILE A 293 -35.43 -12.49 12.66
C ILE A 293 -34.84 -11.33 13.47
N ASP A 294 -34.20 -11.61 14.60
CA ASP A 294 -33.62 -10.60 15.48
C ASP A 294 -32.37 -10.01 14.80
N ARG A 295 -32.10 -8.72 15.01
CA ARG A 295 -30.94 -8.03 14.42
C ARG A 295 -30.01 -7.58 15.51
N PHE A 296 -28.74 -7.94 15.40
CA PHE A 296 -27.73 -7.65 16.40
C PHE A 296 -26.56 -6.91 15.77
N GLY A 297 -26.18 -5.78 16.38
CA GLY A 297 -25.08 -4.97 15.89
C GLY A 297 -24.33 -4.22 16.97
N ARG A 298 -23.05 -3.97 16.75
CA ARG A 298 -22.20 -3.17 17.62
C ARG A 298 -22.50 -1.69 17.41
N TYR A 299 -23.05 -1.07 18.46
CA TYR A 299 -23.46 0.34 18.44
C TYR A 299 -22.32 1.27 18.86
N GLY A 300 -21.47 0.84 19.79
CA GLY A 300 -20.34 1.57 20.33
C GLY A 300 -19.16 0.65 20.66
N GLY A 301 -18.17 1.16 21.41
CA GLY A 301 -16.98 0.38 21.77
C GLY A 301 -17.32 -0.94 22.50
N GLU A 302 -18.09 -0.85 23.57
CA GLU A 302 -18.56 -1.98 24.39
C GLU A 302 -20.10 -2.12 24.39
N GLU A 303 -20.76 -1.35 23.51
CA GLU A 303 -22.21 -1.21 23.44
C GLU A 303 -22.78 -1.90 22.19
N PHE A 304 -23.87 -2.63 22.37
CA PHE A 304 -24.54 -3.37 21.31
C PHE A 304 -26.03 -3.06 21.30
N LEU A 305 -26.59 -3.00 20.09
CA LEU A 305 -28.02 -2.84 19.85
C LEU A 305 -28.60 -4.17 19.37
N LEU A 306 -29.63 -4.64 20.06
CA LEU A 306 -30.43 -5.78 19.66
C LEU A 306 -31.84 -5.29 19.31
N ILE A 307 -32.28 -5.58 18.08
CA ILE A 307 -33.62 -5.30 17.59
C ILE A 307 -34.40 -6.61 17.63
N LEU A 308 -35.57 -6.59 18.25
CA LEU A 308 -36.44 -7.73 18.48
C LEU A 308 -37.79 -7.50 17.79
N PRO A 309 -37.90 -7.87 16.51
CA PRO A 309 -39.16 -7.85 15.79
C PRO A 309 -40.21 -8.75 16.45
N ASP A 310 -41.47 -8.33 16.38
CA ASP A 310 -42.63 -9.08 16.86
C ASP A 310 -42.51 -9.48 18.34
N ALA A 311 -41.80 -8.66 19.13
CA ALA A 311 -41.57 -8.88 20.55
C ALA A 311 -42.24 -7.77 21.38
N PRO A 312 -43.30 -8.10 22.17
CA PRO A 312 -43.83 -7.18 23.17
C PRO A 312 -42.90 -7.10 24.39
N ASP A 313 -43.14 -6.11 25.25
CA ASP A 313 -42.25 -5.70 26.35
C ASP A 313 -41.76 -6.86 27.23
N ASP A 314 -42.69 -7.67 27.73
CA ASP A 314 -42.38 -8.82 28.59
C ASP A 314 -41.58 -9.91 27.85
N THR A 315 -41.72 -10.03 26.52
CA THR A 315 -40.90 -10.94 25.73
C THR A 315 -39.49 -10.41 25.56
N GLY A 316 -39.35 -9.10 25.27
CA GLY A 316 -38.05 -8.43 25.16
C GLY A 316 -37.23 -8.56 26.45
N ALA A 317 -37.82 -8.21 27.58
CA ALA A 317 -37.17 -8.30 28.89
C ALA A 317 -36.72 -9.74 29.23
N ARG A 318 -37.57 -10.75 28.96
CA ARG A 318 -37.24 -12.16 29.19
C ARG A 318 -36.09 -12.67 28.32
N ILE A 319 -36.04 -12.28 27.05
CA ILE A 319 -34.93 -12.64 26.15
C ILE A 319 -33.62 -12.06 26.69
N LEU A 320 -33.63 -10.79 27.09
CA LEU A 320 -32.43 -10.12 27.59
C LEU A 320 -31.98 -10.67 28.94
N ASP A 321 -32.89 -10.98 29.86
CA ASP A 321 -32.51 -11.56 31.15
C ASP A 321 -31.93 -12.97 31.00
N ARG A 322 -32.44 -13.76 30.04
CA ARG A 322 -31.83 -15.04 29.67
C ARG A 322 -30.41 -14.85 29.11
N LEU A 323 -30.20 -13.90 28.19
CA LEU A 323 -28.87 -13.60 27.64
C LEU A 323 -27.91 -13.15 28.75
N ARG A 324 -28.38 -12.30 29.67
CA ARG A 324 -27.61 -11.84 30.83
C ARG A 324 -27.15 -13.00 31.71
N ALA A 325 -28.05 -13.94 32.02
CA ALA A 325 -27.71 -15.13 32.80
C ALA A 325 -26.65 -15.99 32.09
N ILE A 326 -26.83 -16.27 30.79
CA ILE A 326 -25.87 -17.04 29.99
C ILE A 326 -24.48 -16.39 30.00
N ILE A 327 -24.40 -15.08 29.79
CA ILE A 327 -23.11 -14.36 29.80
C ILE A 327 -22.45 -14.37 31.18
N ALA A 328 -23.24 -14.23 32.25
CA ALA A 328 -22.73 -14.25 33.62
C ALA A 328 -22.25 -15.65 34.07
N GLU A 329 -22.82 -16.71 33.50
CA GLU A 329 -22.47 -18.11 33.80
C GLU A 329 -21.38 -18.68 32.89
N LEU A 330 -21.01 -17.96 31.82
CA LEU A 330 -19.98 -18.36 30.88
C LEU A 330 -18.62 -18.51 31.59
N ASP A 331 -17.87 -19.55 31.24
CA ASP A 331 -16.54 -19.77 31.81
C ASP A 331 -15.49 -18.86 31.13
N TRP A 332 -15.38 -17.65 31.67
CA TRP A 332 -14.39 -16.66 31.25
C TRP A 332 -12.96 -17.01 31.69
N SER A 333 -12.76 -18.06 32.50
CA SER A 333 -11.43 -18.45 32.97
C SER A 333 -10.52 -18.97 31.86
N ALA A 334 -11.11 -19.38 30.73
CA ALA A 334 -10.39 -19.76 29.52
C ALA A 334 -9.52 -18.62 28.94
N PHE A 335 -9.89 -17.36 29.18
CA PHE A 335 -9.08 -16.20 28.77
C PHE A 335 -8.12 -15.75 29.87
N SER A 336 -8.59 -15.73 31.12
CA SER A 336 -7.77 -15.36 32.27
C SER A 336 -8.36 -15.91 33.58
N PRO A 337 -7.56 -16.52 34.47
CA PRO A 337 -8.05 -17.10 35.72
C PRO A 337 -8.86 -16.10 36.57
N GLY A 338 -10.08 -16.50 36.95
CA GLY A 338 -10.96 -15.70 37.80
C GLY A 338 -11.66 -14.52 37.11
N MET A 339 -11.52 -14.37 35.78
CA MET A 339 -12.24 -13.36 35.01
C MET A 339 -13.75 -13.59 35.12
N ARG A 340 -14.51 -12.49 35.20
CA ARG A 340 -15.97 -12.48 35.17
C ARG A 340 -16.44 -11.33 34.32
N VAL A 341 -17.37 -11.60 33.41
CA VAL A 341 -17.99 -10.60 32.55
C VAL A 341 -19.49 -10.66 32.78
N THR A 342 -20.11 -9.51 32.99
CA THR A 342 -21.56 -9.37 33.09
C THR A 342 -22.03 -8.27 32.13
N ILE A 343 -23.33 -8.24 31.88
CA ILE A 343 -23.93 -7.20 31.03
C ILE A 343 -25.06 -6.49 31.78
N SER A 344 -25.24 -5.22 31.45
CA SER A 344 -26.46 -4.48 31.76
C SER A 344 -27.18 -4.16 30.45
N ALA A 345 -28.52 -4.20 30.45
CA ALA A 345 -29.28 -3.80 29.27
C ALA A 345 -30.51 -2.96 29.64
N GLY A 346 -30.83 -2.01 28.76
CA GLY A 346 -32.08 -1.26 28.78
C GLY A 346 -32.97 -1.68 27.63
N VAL A 347 -34.20 -2.07 27.92
CA VAL A 347 -35.19 -2.54 26.95
C VAL A 347 -36.29 -1.49 26.79
N ALA A 348 -36.71 -1.25 25.56
CA ALA A 348 -37.85 -0.40 25.26
C ALA A 348 -38.70 -1.05 24.16
N THR A 349 -40.03 -0.98 24.30
CA THR A 349 -40.98 -1.43 23.27
C THR A 349 -41.56 -0.24 22.52
N LEU A 350 -41.51 -0.24 21.19
CA LEU A 350 -41.90 0.85 20.30
C LEU A 350 -43.29 1.40 20.64
N GLN A 351 -43.37 2.70 20.86
CA GLN A 351 -44.62 3.44 21.06
C GLN A 351 -45.08 4.12 19.75
N PRO A 352 -46.37 4.49 19.65
CA PRO A 352 -46.85 5.34 18.56
C PRO A 352 -46.00 6.60 18.43
N ASP A 353 -45.73 7.02 17.19
CA ASP A 353 -45.02 8.25 16.85
C ASP A 353 -43.54 8.39 17.27
N GLU A 354 -42.91 7.37 17.86
CA GLU A 354 -41.48 7.40 18.19
C GLU A 354 -40.56 7.36 16.95
N THR A 355 -39.58 8.26 16.90
CA THR A 355 -38.48 8.18 15.93
C THR A 355 -37.40 7.20 16.40
N PRO A 356 -36.47 6.75 15.53
CA PRO A 356 -35.33 5.93 15.96
C PRO A 356 -34.57 6.54 17.14
N ASP A 357 -34.37 7.86 17.13
CA ASP A 357 -33.63 8.57 18.17
C ASP A 357 -34.37 8.59 19.51
N THR A 358 -35.67 8.88 19.53
CA THR A 358 -36.46 8.88 20.77
C THR A 358 -36.60 7.46 21.33
N PHE A 359 -36.72 6.47 20.45
CA PHE A 359 -36.82 5.07 20.85
C PHE A 359 -35.53 4.59 21.51
N LEU A 360 -34.37 4.90 20.91
CA LEU A 360 -33.06 4.63 21.49
C LEU A 360 -32.82 5.37 22.80
N ALA A 361 -33.20 6.64 22.90
CA ALA A 361 -33.03 7.43 24.12
C ALA A 361 -33.79 6.82 25.32
N ARG A 362 -34.95 6.19 25.08
CA ARG A 362 -35.70 5.47 26.11
C ARG A 362 -35.00 4.18 26.54
N ALA A 363 -34.46 3.41 25.59
CA ALA A 363 -33.64 2.22 25.90
C ALA A 363 -32.35 2.60 26.65
N ASP A 364 -31.69 3.70 26.28
CA ASP A 364 -30.50 4.21 26.97
C ASP A 364 -30.81 4.66 28.40
N SER A 365 -31.94 5.35 28.62
CA SER A 365 -32.40 5.74 29.95
C SER A 365 -32.64 4.51 30.85
N ALA A 366 -33.22 3.43 30.29
CA ALA A 366 -33.36 2.17 30.99
C ALA A 366 -32.00 1.53 31.31
N LEU A 367 -31.06 1.52 30.35
CA LEU A 367 -29.70 0.99 30.55
C LEU A 367 -28.97 1.75 31.67
N TYR A 368 -29.11 3.07 31.70
CA TYR A 368 -28.56 3.90 32.77
C TYR A 368 -29.14 3.49 34.14
N ALA A 369 -30.45 3.28 34.23
CA ALA A 369 -31.09 2.81 35.47
C ALA A 369 -30.61 1.41 35.88
N ALA A 370 -30.37 0.50 34.93
CA ALA A 370 -29.79 -0.82 35.19
C ALA A 370 -28.37 -0.70 35.78
N LYS A 371 -27.51 0.13 35.18
CA LYS A 371 -26.15 0.38 35.68
C LYS A 371 -26.17 1.01 37.07
N ALA A 372 -27.02 2.01 37.31
CA ALA A 372 -27.13 2.72 38.57
C ALA A 372 -27.61 1.83 39.73
N ARG A 373 -28.45 0.82 39.45
CA ARG A 373 -28.95 -0.11 40.47
C ARG A 373 -27.98 -1.25 40.81
N GLY A 374 -26.75 -1.22 40.31
CA GLY A 374 -25.70 -2.19 40.65
C GLY A 374 -25.32 -3.14 39.53
N ARG A 375 -25.62 -2.81 38.27
CA ARG A 375 -25.21 -3.57 37.07
C ARG A 375 -25.73 -5.01 37.05
N ASN A 376 -25.27 -5.83 36.10
CA ASN A 376 -25.69 -7.21 35.87
C ASN A 376 -27.22 -7.37 35.96
N ARG A 377 -27.95 -6.53 35.21
CA ARG A 377 -29.42 -6.52 35.25
C ARG A 377 -30.03 -5.89 34.01
N ILE A 378 -31.31 -6.18 33.83
CA ILE A 378 -32.14 -5.58 32.78
C ILE A 378 -33.09 -4.56 33.41
N ALA A 379 -33.34 -3.46 32.72
CA ALA A 379 -34.42 -2.53 33.04
C ALA A 379 -35.27 -2.27 31.79
N SER A 380 -36.58 -2.09 31.96
CA SER A 380 -37.51 -1.71 30.90
C SER A 380 -37.98 -0.26 31.10
N ALA A 381 -38.37 0.42 30.01
CA ALA A 381 -38.87 1.81 30.05
C ALA A 381 -40.17 2.04 29.28
#